data_AF-A0A6H9LS73-F1
#
_entry.id   AF-A0A6H9LS73-F1
#
_cell.length_a   1.000
_cell.length_b   1.000
_cell.length_c   1.000
_cell.angle_alpha   90.00
_cell.angle_beta   90.00
_cell.angle_gamma   90.00
#
_symmetry.space_group_name_H-M   'P 1'
#
loop_
_entity.id
_entity.type
_entity.pdbx_description
1 polymer ?
#
loop_
_entity_poly.entity_id
_entity_poly.type
_entity_poly.pdbx_seq_one_letter_code
_entity_poly.pdbx_strand_id
1 'polypeptide(L)'
;MTIRLILLLFILIICSFQLSFAEQCNTIFETSVNVDVVGAMVGGIDCNSDDYDDLILGRHVISGIDGSTLYTIPYDYSKIRIIGDLNSDLIPDFIIGQDTEARVFSGSDGVELFSFQFNPLSYLFGTAVSKAGDYNADGVADYIISGPGWDNVDGDNVGRIIIYTGVSITILKEFYGEPDSYFGMEVVGGSDFDNDSIPDLVVYTPAKSTNPAGIGNVSVISGFDGSDILDFNGEQTDDGFGELIEIPGDINNDGVDDIMVSARQFTTDSINYGKVYLFSGADGSLLHTIFSDGDNTNIGKAIAGAGDVNNDLYDDYLISDFRGTGRVRLFSGQDHSVINEFYENDDIVYSFGDLISATNDLNNDGIADIAIGRATSNNAYAFVFNFNDDCDDDGVSNSSDNCLAVANNLQVNSDTDNFGDACDNCPTIDNPSQDDSDDDSIGDECDTCTDSDNDGYGDPVFPASTCPEDNCPSVYNPSQTDTDTDGIGDVCDETCCEYHLDVDHSGQRDIGDLVYFVDFMFGGGPPPPCFIEADADGSCTIDIADLVMLVQCAFGDCFTSCHFCPEM
;
A
#
# COMPACT_ATOMS: atom_id res chain seq x y z
N MET A 1 3.08 23.28 39.61
CA MET A 1 4.51 23.64 39.43
C MET A 1 5.30 22.53 40.12
N THR A 2 5.83 21.50 39.46
CA THR A 2 6.37 21.37 38.11
C THR A 2 6.47 19.86 37.78
N ILE A 3 6.01 19.47 36.57
CA ILE A 3 6.52 18.47 35.60
C ILE A 3 7.17 17.15 36.08
N ARG A 4 6.62 16.01 35.61
CA ARG A 4 7.30 14.82 35.03
C ARG A 4 6.22 14.02 34.28
N LEU A 5 5.94 14.26 33.00
CA LEU A 5 6.56 13.66 31.80
C LEU A 5 6.76 12.13 31.93
N ILE A 6 5.75 11.37 31.52
CA ILE A 6 5.82 9.97 31.11
C ILE A 6 5.05 9.92 29.79
N LEU A 7 5.76 9.98 28.67
CA LEU A 7 5.24 9.68 27.34
C LEU A 7 6.41 9.13 26.50
N LEU A 8 6.11 8.12 25.69
CA LEU A 8 6.96 7.48 24.68
C LEU A 8 8.17 6.67 25.14
N LEU A 9 7.94 5.36 25.33
CA LEU A 9 8.87 4.31 24.87
C LEU A 9 8.12 2.97 24.79
N PHE A 10 7.15 2.86 23.88
CA PHE A 10 6.81 1.57 23.30
C PHE A 10 7.59 1.46 22.00
N ILE A 11 8.40 0.40 21.92
CA ILE A 11 9.39 0.18 20.88
C ILE A 11 8.64 -0.10 19.58
N LEU A 12 8.69 0.87 18.68
CA LEU A 12 8.52 0.69 17.25
C LEU A 12 9.53 -0.36 16.78
N ILE A 13 9.06 -1.53 16.36
CA ILE A 13 9.66 -2.23 15.23
C ILE A 13 8.95 -1.64 14.02
N ILE A 14 9.43 -0.52 13.50
CA ILE A 14 9.09 -0.10 12.14
C ILE A 14 9.70 -1.17 11.24
N CYS A 15 8.88 -2.02 10.64
CA CYS A 15 9.21 -2.53 9.31
C CYS A 15 9.31 -1.31 8.41
N SER A 16 10.50 -1.04 7.88
CA SER A 16 10.71 0.04 6.92
C SER A 16 9.98 -0.32 5.62
N PHE A 17 8.71 0.08 5.52
CA PHE A 17 8.06 0.33 4.24
C PHE A 17 8.70 1.60 3.67
N GLN A 18 9.32 1.51 2.48
CA GLN A 18 9.68 2.71 1.74
C GLN A 18 8.43 3.13 0.98
N LEU A 19 7.77 4.18 1.47
CA LEU A 19 6.64 4.79 0.80
C LEU A 19 7.18 5.92 -0.10
N SER A 20 6.93 5.84 -1.41
CA SER A 20 6.98 6.92 -2.37
C SER A 20 5.94 8.01 -2.03
N PHE A 21 6.05 9.21 -2.60
CA PHE A 21 5.11 10.31 -2.28
C PHE A 21 3.63 9.95 -2.58
N ALA A 22 3.37 9.09 -3.57
CA ALA A 22 2.03 8.55 -3.86
C ALA A 22 1.48 7.60 -2.78
N GLU A 23 2.32 7.13 -1.86
CA GLU A 23 1.96 6.21 -0.78
C GLU A 23 1.69 6.93 0.57
N GLN A 24 1.67 8.27 0.62
CA GLN A 24 1.36 9.02 1.85
C GLN A 24 -0.14 9.09 2.17
N CYS A 25 -1.03 8.74 1.24
CA CYS A 25 -2.49 8.76 1.46
C CYS A 25 -3.07 7.44 1.95
N ASN A 26 -2.35 6.33 1.72
CA ASN A 26 -2.74 5.03 2.23
C ASN A 26 -2.15 4.84 3.63
N THR A 27 -2.97 4.95 4.67
CA THR A 27 -2.53 4.61 6.02
C THR A 27 -2.49 3.11 6.23
N ILE A 28 -1.32 2.58 6.60
CA ILE A 28 -1.19 1.18 7.04
C ILE A 28 -1.53 1.12 8.52
N PHE A 29 -2.63 0.45 8.87
CA PHE A 29 -2.92 0.09 10.25
C PHE A 29 -2.34 -1.30 10.54
N GLU A 30 -1.26 -1.36 11.32
CA GLU A 30 -0.69 -2.63 11.78
C GLU A 30 -1.33 -3.04 13.11
N THR A 31 -2.20 -4.06 13.07
CA THR A 31 -2.65 -4.76 14.27
C THR A 31 -1.95 -6.10 14.42
N SER A 32 -1.48 -6.41 15.63
CA SER A 32 -0.86 -7.70 15.93
C SER A 32 -1.63 -8.39 17.04
N VAL A 33 -2.14 -9.58 16.73
CA VAL A 33 -2.87 -10.40 17.69
C VAL A 33 -2.08 -11.67 17.93
N ASN A 34 -1.74 -11.96 19.17
CA ASN A 34 -1.11 -13.23 19.51
C ASN A 34 -2.16 -14.34 19.41
N VAL A 35 -2.25 -15.01 18.26
CA VAL A 35 -3.19 -16.11 18.05
C VAL A 35 -2.47 -17.47 18.13
N ASP A 36 -3.01 -18.35 18.97
CA ASP A 36 -2.48 -19.70 19.20
C ASP A 36 -2.68 -20.65 17.99
N VAL A 37 -3.55 -20.29 17.03
CA VAL A 37 -3.93 -21.13 15.88
C VAL A 37 -4.12 -20.27 14.63
N VAL A 38 -3.39 -20.62 13.57
CA VAL A 38 -3.54 -20.06 12.21
C VAL A 38 -4.63 -20.88 11.51
N GLY A 39 -5.82 -20.30 11.33
CA GLY A 39 -6.98 -20.99 10.75
C GLY A 39 -7.43 -20.36 9.45
N ALA A 40 -8.09 -19.21 9.56
CA ALA A 40 -8.60 -18.44 8.43
C ALA A 40 -8.72 -16.95 8.82
N MET A 41 -8.90 -16.09 7.83
CA MET A 41 -9.12 -14.65 8.02
C MET A 41 -10.33 -14.22 7.21
N VAL A 42 -11.24 -13.48 7.84
CA VAL A 42 -12.42 -12.90 7.20
C VAL A 42 -12.69 -11.55 7.87
N GLY A 43 -12.84 -10.49 7.10
CA GLY A 43 -13.30 -9.18 7.57
C GLY A 43 -14.65 -8.81 6.95
N GLY A 44 -15.15 -7.62 7.23
CA GLY A 44 -16.47 -7.20 6.72
C GLY A 44 -17.61 -7.27 7.74
N ILE A 45 -17.30 -7.32 9.05
CA ILE A 45 -18.32 -7.47 10.11
C ILE A 45 -18.09 -6.40 11.17
N ASP A 46 -18.99 -5.42 11.34
CA ASP A 46 -18.98 -4.56 12.52
C ASP A 46 -19.66 -5.30 13.70
N CYS A 47 -18.87 -6.01 14.50
CA CYS A 47 -19.39 -6.83 15.61
C CYS A 47 -19.90 -6.00 16.78
N ASN A 48 -19.51 -4.73 16.88
CA ASN A 48 -19.75 -3.92 18.08
C ASN A 48 -20.57 -2.63 17.83
N SER A 49 -20.99 -2.43 16.57
CA SER A 49 -21.78 -1.30 16.08
C SER A 49 -21.10 0.04 16.36
N ASP A 50 -19.78 0.12 16.18
CA ASP A 50 -19.03 1.37 16.28
C ASP A 50 -18.84 2.08 14.93
N ASP A 51 -19.47 1.55 13.86
CA ASP A 51 -19.38 2.01 12.47
C ASP A 51 -18.01 1.73 11.83
N TYR A 52 -17.18 0.87 12.45
CA TYR A 52 -15.93 0.34 11.89
C TYR A 52 -16.08 -1.18 11.76
N ASP A 53 -15.72 -1.73 10.62
CA ASP A 53 -15.69 -3.18 10.47
C ASP A 53 -14.68 -3.85 11.43
N ASP A 54 -14.88 -5.12 11.71
CA ASP A 54 -13.98 -5.95 12.53
C ASP A 54 -13.42 -7.11 11.70
N LEU A 55 -12.37 -7.74 12.22
CA LEU A 55 -11.67 -8.83 11.55
C LEU A 55 -11.72 -10.10 12.40
N ILE A 56 -12.03 -11.23 11.78
CA ILE A 56 -11.83 -12.55 12.37
C ILE A 56 -10.48 -13.08 11.90
N LEU A 57 -9.54 -13.29 12.82
CA LEU A 57 -8.20 -13.83 12.54
C LEU A 57 -7.93 -15.06 13.41
N GLY A 58 -7.92 -16.25 12.79
CA GLY A 58 -8.03 -17.49 13.55
C GLY A 58 -9.26 -17.40 14.45
N ARG A 59 -9.22 -17.95 15.67
CA ARG A 59 -10.37 -17.90 16.59
C ARG A 59 -10.68 -16.53 17.23
N HIS A 60 -9.93 -15.48 16.90
CA HIS A 60 -10.05 -14.17 17.55
C HIS A 60 -10.82 -13.20 16.65
N VAL A 61 -11.83 -12.54 17.22
CA VAL A 61 -12.52 -11.43 16.58
C VAL A 61 -11.95 -10.15 17.15
N ILE A 62 -11.43 -9.28 16.29
CA ILE A 62 -10.63 -8.12 16.66
C ILE A 62 -11.22 -6.84 16.08
N SER A 63 -11.17 -5.77 16.88
CA SER A 63 -11.70 -4.48 16.50
C SER A 63 -10.93 -3.87 15.32
N GLY A 64 -11.64 -3.34 14.32
CA GLY A 64 -11.01 -2.58 13.23
C GLY A 64 -10.39 -1.26 13.66
N ILE A 65 -10.89 -0.66 14.76
CA ILE A 65 -10.39 0.64 15.24
C ILE A 65 -8.98 0.54 15.84
N ASP A 66 -8.79 -0.42 16.75
CA ASP A 66 -7.59 -0.46 17.60
C ASP A 66 -6.92 -1.84 17.66
N GLY A 67 -7.46 -2.83 16.95
CA GLY A 67 -6.93 -4.19 16.91
C GLY A 67 -7.15 -5.00 18.19
N SER A 68 -7.92 -4.48 19.17
CA SER A 68 -8.19 -5.19 20.41
C SER A 68 -9.12 -6.39 20.18
N THR A 69 -8.92 -7.48 20.92
CA THR A 69 -9.83 -8.64 20.82
C THR A 69 -11.18 -8.31 21.45
N LEU A 70 -12.25 -8.35 20.65
CA LEU A 70 -13.63 -8.20 21.10
C LEU A 70 -14.10 -9.48 21.82
N TYR A 71 -13.94 -10.63 21.16
CA TYR A 71 -14.21 -11.95 21.75
C TYR A 71 -13.38 -13.06 21.09
N THR A 72 -13.48 -14.29 21.61
CA THR A 72 -12.74 -15.46 21.11
C THR A 72 -13.68 -16.64 20.93
N ILE A 73 -13.66 -17.23 19.76
CA ILE A 73 -14.42 -18.43 19.41
C ILE A 73 -13.80 -19.63 20.15
N PRO A 74 -14.60 -20.46 20.83
CA PRO A 74 -14.07 -21.53 21.69
C PRO A 74 -13.60 -22.79 20.92
N TYR A 75 -13.46 -22.73 19.59
CA TYR A 75 -13.17 -23.86 18.72
C TYR A 75 -12.10 -23.53 17.68
N ASP A 76 -11.33 -24.54 17.29
CA ASP A 76 -10.42 -24.47 16.14
C ASP A 76 -11.17 -24.92 14.87
N TYR A 77 -10.81 -24.37 13.71
CA TYR A 77 -11.50 -24.64 12.45
C TYR A 77 -10.55 -24.52 11.24
N SER A 78 -10.95 -25.14 10.12
CA SER A 78 -10.20 -25.08 8.85
C SER A 78 -10.78 -24.06 7.88
N LYS A 79 -12.07 -23.74 7.97
CA LYS A 79 -12.78 -22.80 7.10
C LYS A 79 -13.72 -21.93 7.90
N ILE A 80 -13.86 -20.67 7.50
CA ILE A 80 -14.84 -19.70 8.01
C ILE A 80 -15.39 -18.88 6.84
N ARG A 81 -16.68 -18.53 6.91
CA ARG A 81 -17.35 -17.62 5.97
C ARG A 81 -18.38 -16.78 6.70
N ILE A 82 -18.50 -15.50 6.30
CA ILE A 82 -19.68 -14.68 6.60
C ILE A 82 -20.85 -15.24 5.81
N ILE A 83 -22.01 -15.32 6.44
CA ILE A 83 -23.23 -15.88 5.84
C ILE A 83 -24.43 -14.95 5.92
N GLY A 84 -24.22 -13.70 6.34
CA GLY A 84 -25.28 -12.70 6.51
C GLY A 84 -25.93 -12.75 7.89
N ASP A 85 -26.83 -11.82 8.17
CA ASP A 85 -27.52 -11.70 9.47
C ASP A 85 -28.67 -12.72 9.56
N LEU A 86 -28.50 -13.74 10.42
CA LEU A 86 -29.51 -14.79 10.64
C LEU A 86 -30.45 -14.48 11.80
N ASN A 87 -30.02 -13.60 12.71
CA ASN A 87 -30.66 -13.38 13.99
C ASN A 87 -31.36 -12.01 14.10
N SER A 88 -31.25 -11.19 13.06
CA SER A 88 -31.84 -9.86 12.89
C SER A 88 -31.29 -8.81 13.86
N ASP A 89 -30.01 -8.90 14.22
CA ASP A 89 -29.30 -7.88 15.01
C ASP A 89 -28.56 -6.84 14.16
N LEU A 90 -28.66 -6.95 12.82
CA LEU A 90 -28.00 -6.13 11.80
C LEU A 90 -26.49 -6.36 11.67
N ILE A 91 -25.95 -7.37 12.36
CA ILE A 91 -24.54 -7.76 12.28
C ILE A 91 -24.47 -9.09 11.52
N PRO A 92 -23.65 -9.19 10.45
CA PRO A 92 -23.50 -10.46 9.74
C PRO A 92 -22.97 -11.59 10.63
N ASP A 93 -23.64 -12.74 10.57
CA ASP A 93 -23.22 -13.96 11.25
C ASP A 93 -22.21 -14.74 10.40
N PHE A 94 -21.53 -15.71 11.03
CA PHE A 94 -20.53 -16.52 10.35
C PHE A 94 -20.66 -18.01 10.67
N ILE A 95 -20.19 -18.83 9.74
CA ILE A 95 -20.13 -20.28 9.87
C ILE A 95 -18.68 -20.75 9.83
N ILE A 96 -18.36 -21.74 10.67
CA ILE A 96 -17.09 -22.46 10.62
C ILE A 96 -17.32 -23.92 10.23
N GLY A 97 -16.37 -24.46 9.47
CA GLY A 97 -16.29 -25.87 9.11
C GLY A 97 -15.00 -26.49 9.61
N GLN A 98 -15.09 -27.74 10.07
CA GLN A 98 -13.96 -28.60 10.41
C GLN A 98 -14.38 -30.02 10.10
N ASP A 99 -13.71 -30.71 9.17
CA ASP A 99 -14.04 -32.07 8.73
C ASP A 99 -14.70 -32.90 9.85
N THR A 100 -15.98 -33.23 9.66
CA THR A 100 -16.97 -33.87 10.57
C THR A 100 -17.95 -32.98 11.34
N GLU A 101 -17.75 -31.66 11.43
CA GLU A 101 -18.67 -30.74 12.08
C GLU A 101 -18.74 -29.36 11.39
N ALA A 102 -19.84 -28.67 11.64
CA ALA A 102 -20.01 -27.27 11.28
C ALA A 102 -20.77 -26.55 12.40
N ARG A 103 -20.49 -25.26 12.59
CA ARG A 103 -21.10 -24.44 13.64
C ARG A 103 -21.34 -23.04 13.13
N VAL A 104 -22.48 -22.47 13.49
CA VAL A 104 -22.89 -21.11 13.13
C VAL A 104 -22.87 -20.26 14.38
N PHE A 105 -22.31 -19.06 14.29
CA PHE A 105 -22.12 -18.13 15.39
C PHE A 105 -22.69 -16.77 15.06
N SER A 106 -23.21 -16.11 16.08
CA SER A 106 -23.56 -14.71 16.03
C SER A 106 -22.32 -13.86 15.75
N GLY A 107 -22.41 -12.95 14.79
CA GLY A 107 -21.36 -11.98 14.51
C GLY A 107 -21.15 -10.97 15.65
N SER A 108 -22.20 -10.65 16.41
CA SER A 108 -22.14 -9.59 17.42
C SER A 108 -21.44 -10.00 18.72
N ASP A 109 -21.54 -11.27 19.11
CA ASP A 109 -21.06 -11.73 20.41
C ASP A 109 -20.40 -13.12 20.40
N GLY A 110 -20.32 -13.78 19.25
CA GLY A 110 -19.74 -15.11 19.10
C GLY A 110 -20.56 -16.23 19.77
N VAL A 111 -21.84 -15.99 20.09
CA VAL A 111 -22.72 -17.04 20.62
C VAL A 111 -23.05 -18.05 19.52
N GLU A 112 -22.89 -19.35 19.82
CA GLU A 112 -23.29 -20.43 18.91
C GLU A 112 -24.82 -20.41 18.70
N LEU A 113 -25.24 -20.18 17.45
CA LEU A 113 -26.64 -20.23 17.03
C LEU A 113 -27.06 -21.67 16.70
N PHE A 114 -26.24 -22.37 15.91
CA PHE A 114 -26.51 -23.74 15.46
C PHE A 114 -25.24 -24.59 15.46
N SER A 115 -25.39 -25.89 15.72
CA SER A 115 -24.31 -26.86 15.55
C SER A 115 -24.79 -28.12 14.82
N PHE A 116 -23.91 -28.61 13.97
CA PHE A 116 -24.10 -29.78 13.12
C PHE A 116 -23.04 -30.81 13.49
N GLN A 117 -23.50 -31.99 13.92
CA GLN A 117 -22.63 -33.02 14.46
C GLN A 117 -22.42 -34.17 13.48
N PHE A 118 -21.29 -34.86 13.66
CA PHE A 118 -20.81 -35.98 12.86
C PHE A 118 -21.91 -36.97 12.42
N ASN A 119 -21.99 -37.17 11.10
CA ASN A 119 -22.77 -38.23 10.50
C ASN A 119 -21.83 -39.38 10.08
N PRO A 120 -22.02 -40.62 10.56
CA PRO A 120 -21.17 -41.75 10.19
C PRO A 120 -21.21 -42.12 8.69
N LEU A 121 -22.17 -41.57 7.93
CA LEU A 121 -22.27 -41.73 6.47
C LEU A 121 -21.51 -40.66 5.68
N SER A 122 -20.90 -39.66 6.35
CA SER A 122 -20.15 -38.60 5.70
C SER A 122 -19.00 -38.13 6.58
N TYR A 123 -17.84 -38.76 6.38
CA TYR A 123 -16.63 -38.50 7.15
C TYR A 123 -15.97 -37.14 6.82
N LEU A 124 -16.45 -36.45 5.77
CA LEU A 124 -16.02 -35.12 5.34
C LEU A 124 -17.16 -34.09 5.43
N PHE A 125 -18.09 -34.24 6.37
CA PHE A 125 -19.14 -33.23 6.56
C PHE A 125 -18.53 -31.92 7.09
N GLY A 126 -18.90 -30.77 6.53
CA GLY A 126 -18.34 -29.47 6.93
C GLY A 126 -16.98 -29.15 6.30
N THR A 127 -16.54 -29.91 5.28
CA THR A 127 -15.29 -29.64 4.55
C THR A 127 -15.32 -28.27 3.86
N ALA A 128 -16.47 -27.88 3.30
CA ALA A 128 -16.72 -26.54 2.82
C ALA A 128 -18.03 -25.99 3.40
N VAL A 129 -18.02 -24.68 3.65
CA VAL A 129 -19.13 -23.90 4.17
C VAL A 129 -19.21 -22.60 3.38
N SER A 130 -20.42 -22.08 3.15
CA SER A 130 -20.60 -20.87 2.35
C SER A 130 -21.92 -20.18 2.65
N LYS A 131 -22.05 -18.92 2.23
CA LYS A 131 -23.34 -18.23 2.15
C LYS A 131 -24.20 -18.87 1.06
N ALA A 132 -25.50 -18.92 1.25
CA ALA A 132 -26.45 -19.28 0.19
C ALA A 132 -27.21 -18.06 -0.35
N GLY A 133 -27.06 -16.87 0.25
CA GLY A 133 -27.97 -15.74 0.03
C GLY A 133 -29.35 -16.03 0.62
N ASP A 134 -30.36 -15.19 0.34
CA ASP A 134 -31.76 -15.47 0.72
C ASP A 134 -32.37 -16.48 -0.27
N TYR A 135 -32.00 -17.75 -0.12
CA TYR A 135 -32.34 -18.80 -1.09
C TYR A 135 -33.85 -19.10 -1.14
N ASN A 136 -34.56 -18.91 -0.02
CA ASN A 136 -36.00 -19.15 0.06
C ASN A 136 -36.88 -17.88 -0.07
N ALA A 137 -36.26 -16.70 -0.22
CA ALA A 137 -36.89 -15.39 -0.30
C ALA A 137 -37.73 -15.01 0.95
N ASP A 138 -37.27 -15.38 2.14
CA ASP A 138 -37.91 -15.04 3.43
C ASP A 138 -37.35 -13.76 4.08
N GLY A 139 -36.32 -13.16 3.47
CA GLY A 139 -35.64 -11.95 3.93
C GLY A 139 -34.56 -12.21 4.96
N VAL A 140 -34.24 -13.46 5.27
CA VAL A 140 -33.10 -13.88 6.10
C VAL A 140 -32.10 -14.62 5.23
N ALA A 141 -30.81 -14.38 5.43
CA ALA A 141 -29.80 -15.09 4.67
C ALA A 141 -29.81 -16.60 5.03
N ASP A 142 -29.52 -17.45 4.05
CA ASP A 142 -29.42 -18.91 4.19
C ASP A 142 -27.95 -19.34 4.05
N TYR A 143 -27.63 -20.58 4.42
CA TYR A 143 -26.23 -21.06 4.43
C TYR A 143 -26.06 -22.49 3.90
N ILE A 144 -24.84 -22.77 3.46
CA ILE A 144 -24.43 -24.00 2.78
C ILE A 144 -23.46 -24.78 3.65
N ILE A 145 -23.66 -26.09 3.73
CA ILE A 145 -22.66 -27.03 4.28
C ILE A 145 -22.49 -28.19 3.31
N SER A 146 -21.24 -28.51 2.96
CA SER A 146 -20.93 -29.65 2.09
C SER A 146 -20.56 -30.91 2.88
N GLY A 147 -20.70 -32.06 2.22
CA GLY A 147 -20.29 -33.37 2.69
C GLY A 147 -19.79 -34.23 1.53
N PRO A 148 -18.59 -33.94 0.98
CA PRO A 148 -18.05 -34.65 -0.20
C PRO A 148 -17.83 -36.15 0.02
N GLY A 149 -17.63 -36.59 1.26
CA GLY A 149 -17.51 -38.01 1.62
C GLY A 149 -18.85 -38.72 1.86
N TRP A 150 -19.97 -38.17 1.37
CA TRP A 150 -21.30 -38.73 1.60
C TRP A 150 -21.55 -39.99 0.77
N ASP A 151 -21.93 -41.07 1.44
CA ASP A 151 -22.37 -42.32 0.82
C ASP A 151 -23.91 -42.36 0.72
N ASN A 152 -24.44 -42.82 -0.43
CA ASN A 152 -25.88 -42.98 -0.61
C ASN A 152 -26.23 -44.31 -1.34
N VAL A 153 -27.47 -44.44 -1.82
CA VAL A 153 -27.92 -45.65 -2.53
C VAL A 153 -27.32 -45.82 -3.93
N ASP A 154 -26.80 -44.73 -4.50
CA ASP A 154 -26.21 -44.67 -5.84
C ASP A 154 -24.71 -45.01 -5.80
N GLY A 155 -24.02 -44.80 -4.68
CA GLY A 155 -22.65 -45.25 -4.47
C GLY A 155 -21.96 -44.68 -3.22
N ASP A 156 -20.67 -45.01 -3.10
CA ASP A 156 -19.77 -44.45 -2.10
C ASP A 156 -19.23 -43.09 -2.59
N ASN A 157 -18.89 -42.18 -1.67
CA ASN A 157 -18.29 -40.86 -1.94
C ASN A 157 -19.00 -40.06 -3.05
N VAL A 158 -20.32 -40.15 -3.09
CA VAL A 158 -21.15 -39.44 -4.06
C VAL A 158 -21.04 -37.94 -3.86
N GLY A 159 -20.83 -37.53 -2.60
CA GLY A 159 -20.79 -36.14 -2.21
C GLY A 159 -22.18 -35.53 -2.13
N ARG A 160 -22.29 -34.47 -1.33
CA ARG A 160 -23.55 -33.80 -1.05
C ARG A 160 -23.32 -32.35 -0.71
N ILE A 161 -24.22 -31.49 -1.18
CA ILE A 161 -24.32 -30.10 -0.73
C ILE A 161 -25.72 -29.89 -0.15
N ILE A 162 -25.79 -29.21 1.00
CA ILE A 162 -27.03 -28.97 1.72
C ILE A 162 -27.19 -27.47 1.93
N ILE A 163 -28.35 -26.94 1.53
CA ILE A 163 -28.78 -25.58 1.84
C ILE A 163 -29.72 -25.64 3.03
N TYR A 164 -29.39 -24.87 4.07
CA TYR A 164 -30.18 -24.73 5.28
C TYR A 164 -30.79 -23.34 5.34
N THR A 165 -31.97 -23.24 5.97
CA THR A 165 -32.55 -21.94 6.25
C THR A 165 -31.76 -21.16 7.30
N GLY A 166 -31.69 -19.83 7.19
CA GLY A 166 -31.04 -18.97 8.16
C GLY A 166 -31.57 -19.07 9.58
N VAL A 167 -32.87 -19.34 9.74
CA VAL A 167 -33.53 -19.26 11.05
C VAL A 167 -33.49 -20.57 11.86
N SER A 168 -33.02 -21.68 11.27
CA SER A 168 -32.99 -23.00 11.92
C SER A 168 -32.13 -24.02 11.18
N ILE A 169 -31.97 -25.22 11.73
CA ILE A 169 -31.30 -26.35 11.04
C ILE A 169 -32.18 -27.05 9.98
N THR A 170 -33.24 -26.38 9.48
CA THR A 170 -34.14 -26.97 8.48
C THR A 170 -33.49 -26.96 7.11
N ILE A 171 -33.52 -28.10 6.44
CA ILE A 171 -32.96 -28.26 5.09
C ILE A 171 -33.96 -27.71 4.07
N LEU A 172 -33.49 -26.81 3.21
CA LEU A 172 -34.23 -26.26 2.07
C LEU A 172 -34.01 -27.11 0.82
N LYS A 173 -32.74 -27.48 0.54
CA LYS A 173 -32.35 -28.19 -0.68
C LYS A 173 -31.14 -29.08 -0.45
N GLU A 174 -31.07 -30.15 -1.22
CA GLU A 174 -29.94 -31.08 -1.24
C GLU A 174 -29.57 -31.40 -2.67
N PHE A 175 -28.27 -31.34 -2.95
CA PHE A 175 -27.67 -31.74 -4.22
C PHE A 175 -26.71 -32.90 -3.98
N TYR A 176 -26.60 -33.79 -4.97
CA TYR A 176 -25.79 -34.99 -4.90
C TYR A 176 -24.98 -35.10 -6.18
N GLY A 177 -23.74 -35.57 -6.06
CA GLY A 177 -22.88 -35.82 -7.20
C GLY A 177 -23.08 -37.20 -7.80
N GLU A 178 -22.04 -37.64 -8.51
CA GLU A 178 -21.91 -39.01 -9.01
C GLU A 178 -21.08 -39.86 -8.03
N PRO A 179 -21.22 -41.20 -8.03
CA PRO A 179 -20.37 -42.09 -7.23
C PRO A 179 -18.87 -41.81 -7.42
N ASP A 180 -18.11 -41.83 -6.32
CA ASP A 180 -16.67 -41.56 -6.27
C ASP A 180 -16.23 -40.17 -6.77
N SER A 181 -17.16 -39.22 -6.94
CA SER A 181 -16.85 -37.89 -7.47
C SER A 181 -16.36 -36.90 -6.41
N TYR A 182 -16.68 -37.14 -5.13
CA TYR A 182 -16.47 -36.20 -4.02
C TYR A 182 -17.11 -34.82 -4.27
N PHE A 183 -18.32 -34.79 -4.84
CA PHE A 183 -19.03 -33.54 -5.13
C PHE A 183 -19.18 -32.65 -3.89
N GLY A 184 -18.81 -31.37 -4.04
CA GLY A 184 -18.81 -30.40 -2.96
C GLY A 184 -17.54 -30.37 -2.12
N MET A 185 -16.37 -30.68 -2.70
CA MET A 185 -15.08 -30.50 -2.02
C MET A 185 -14.81 -29.03 -1.66
N GLU A 186 -15.27 -28.12 -2.51
CA GLU A 186 -15.36 -26.67 -2.25
C GLU A 186 -16.69 -26.18 -2.81
N VAL A 187 -17.30 -25.19 -2.16
CA VAL A 187 -18.57 -24.60 -2.61
C VAL A 187 -18.62 -23.11 -2.30
N VAL A 188 -19.00 -22.32 -3.30
CA VAL A 188 -19.29 -20.90 -3.15
C VAL A 188 -20.70 -20.63 -3.69
N GLY A 189 -21.52 -19.94 -2.93
CA GLY A 189 -22.89 -19.60 -3.32
C GLY A 189 -23.22 -18.14 -3.06
N GLY A 190 -24.48 -17.77 -3.29
CA GLY A 190 -25.02 -16.45 -3.01
C GLY A 190 -25.12 -15.52 -4.22
N SER A 191 -24.77 -16.00 -5.42
CA SER A 191 -24.91 -15.27 -6.69
C SER A 191 -25.89 -16.02 -7.59
N ASP A 192 -26.59 -15.30 -8.47
CA ASP A 192 -27.58 -15.82 -9.42
C ASP A 192 -27.00 -15.71 -10.83
N PHE A 193 -26.47 -16.81 -11.38
CA PHE A 193 -25.76 -16.82 -12.65
C PHE A 193 -26.71 -16.99 -13.84
N ASP A 194 -27.88 -17.62 -13.64
CA ASP A 194 -28.88 -17.82 -14.70
C ASP A 194 -30.07 -16.83 -14.68
N ASN A 195 -30.07 -15.89 -13.73
CA ASN A 195 -31.05 -14.82 -13.54
C ASN A 195 -32.47 -15.34 -13.25
N ASP A 196 -32.60 -16.47 -12.56
CA ASP A 196 -33.90 -17.03 -12.15
C ASP A 196 -34.39 -16.56 -10.77
N SER A 197 -33.61 -15.69 -10.11
CA SER A 197 -33.81 -15.15 -8.76
C SER A 197 -33.64 -16.17 -7.63
N ILE A 198 -33.05 -17.32 -7.91
CA ILE A 198 -32.62 -18.31 -6.91
C ILE A 198 -31.09 -18.35 -6.95
N PRO A 199 -30.41 -18.13 -5.81
CA PRO A 199 -28.96 -18.23 -5.77
C PRO A 199 -28.45 -19.61 -6.21
N ASP A 200 -27.45 -19.58 -7.09
CA ASP A 200 -26.76 -20.71 -7.67
C ASP A 200 -25.51 -21.10 -6.88
N LEU A 201 -24.83 -22.16 -7.32
CA LEU A 201 -23.66 -22.70 -6.63
C LEU A 201 -22.51 -22.94 -7.60
N VAL A 202 -21.33 -22.45 -7.23
CA VAL A 202 -20.04 -22.82 -7.85
C VAL A 202 -19.44 -23.96 -7.04
N VAL A 203 -19.21 -25.10 -7.66
CA VAL A 203 -18.88 -26.36 -6.98
C VAL A 203 -17.62 -27.00 -7.55
N TYR A 204 -16.68 -27.33 -6.67
CA TYR A 204 -15.52 -28.16 -7.00
C TYR A 204 -15.83 -29.65 -6.86
N THR A 205 -15.52 -30.42 -7.91
CA THR A 205 -15.67 -31.87 -7.98
C THR A 205 -14.38 -32.50 -8.53
N PRO A 206 -13.50 -33.07 -7.70
CA PRO A 206 -12.18 -33.54 -8.14
C PRO A 206 -12.22 -34.73 -9.10
N ALA A 207 -13.30 -35.53 -9.07
CA ALA A 207 -13.41 -36.77 -9.83
C ALA A 207 -14.71 -36.84 -10.65
N LYS A 208 -15.13 -35.72 -11.28
CA LYS A 208 -16.29 -35.70 -12.18
C LYS A 208 -16.06 -36.68 -13.35
N SER A 209 -17.04 -37.55 -13.61
CA SER A 209 -16.88 -38.69 -14.55
C SER A 209 -16.62 -38.30 -16.01
N THR A 210 -16.92 -37.05 -16.37
CA THR A 210 -16.65 -36.46 -17.68
C THR A 210 -15.18 -36.10 -17.89
N ASN A 211 -14.37 -36.09 -16.83
CA ASN A 211 -12.98 -35.65 -16.87
C ASN A 211 -11.96 -36.81 -16.81
N PRO A 212 -10.75 -36.60 -17.37
CA PRO A 212 -9.61 -37.45 -17.09
C PRO A 212 -9.31 -37.49 -15.59
N ALA A 213 -8.93 -38.67 -15.09
CA ALA A 213 -8.65 -38.86 -13.66
C ALA A 213 -7.59 -37.87 -13.14
N GLY A 214 -7.92 -37.20 -12.03
CA GLY A 214 -7.06 -36.23 -11.34
C GLY A 214 -6.99 -34.85 -12.00
N ILE A 215 -7.83 -34.57 -13.00
CA ILE A 215 -8.08 -33.19 -13.47
C ILE A 215 -9.30 -32.65 -12.72
N GLY A 216 -9.10 -31.61 -11.93
CA GLY A 216 -10.16 -30.95 -11.18
C GLY A 216 -11.25 -30.37 -12.10
N ASN A 217 -12.50 -30.38 -11.62
CA ASN A 217 -13.64 -29.76 -12.30
C ASN A 217 -14.29 -28.73 -11.38
N VAL A 218 -14.62 -27.57 -11.93
CA VAL A 218 -15.49 -26.59 -11.28
C VAL A 218 -16.73 -26.44 -12.14
N SER A 219 -17.91 -26.62 -11.56
CA SER A 219 -19.19 -26.43 -12.23
C SER A 219 -19.98 -25.30 -11.57
N VAL A 220 -20.70 -24.51 -12.35
CA VAL A 220 -21.80 -23.68 -11.83
C VAL A 220 -23.07 -24.49 -12.00
N ILE A 221 -23.83 -24.69 -10.93
CA ILE A 221 -25.10 -25.43 -10.96
C ILE A 221 -26.25 -24.54 -10.52
N SER A 222 -27.41 -24.72 -11.16
CA SER A 222 -28.61 -23.98 -10.83
C SER A 222 -29.09 -24.32 -9.42
N GLY A 223 -29.33 -23.30 -8.61
CA GLY A 223 -29.92 -23.42 -7.29
C GLY A 223 -31.33 -24.01 -7.34
N PHE A 224 -32.06 -23.81 -8.43
CA PHE A 224 -33.43 -24.29 -8.57
C PHE A 224 -33.52 -25.82 -8.69
N ASP A 225 -32.76 -26.42 -9.61
CA ASP A 225 -32.88 -27.84 -9.96
C ASP A 225 -31.57 -28.64 -9.97
N GLY A 226 -30.43 -27.98 -9.81
CA GLY A 226 -29.10 -28.59 -9.80
C GLY A 226 -28.55 -28.93 -11.19
N SER A 227 -29.13 -28.38 -12.25
CA SER A 227 -28.58 -28.53 -13.61
C SER A 227 -27.29 -27.72 -13.80
N ASP A 228 -26.36 -28.26 -14.59
CA ASP A 228 -25.10 -27.57 -14.93
C ASP A 228 -25.40 -26.33 -15.79
N ILE A 229 -24.97 -25.15 -15.33
CA ILE A 229 -24.99 -23.86 -16.05
C ILE A 229 -23.66 -23.69 -16.80
N LEU A 230 -22.54 -23.76 -16.08
CA LEU A 230 -21.18 -23.66 -16.61
C LEU A 230 -20.32 -24.85 -16.12
N ASP A 231 -19.31 -25.21 -16.91
CA ASP A 231 -18.40 -26.33 -16.61
C ASP A 231 -16.97 -25.98 -17.02
N PHE A 232 -16.06 -26.00 -16.05
CA PHE A 232 -14.65 -25.64 -16.19
C PHE A 232 -13.76 -26.80 -15.78
N ASN A 233 -12.67 -26.99 -16.51
CA ASN A 233 -11.76 -28.12 -16.30
C ASN A 233 -10.33 -27.62 -16.15
N GLY A 234 -9.60 -28.24 -15.22
CA GLY A 234 -8.16 -28.07 -15.10
C GLY A 234 -7.42 -28.46 -16.36
N GLU A 235 -6.17 -28.04 -16.47
CA GLU A 235 -5.34 -28.28 -17.64
C GLU A 235 -4.44 -29.51 -17.47
N GLN A 236 -4.09 -29.85 -16.23
CA GLN A 236 -3.20 -30.96 -15.91
C GLN A 236 -3.73 -31.79 -14.73
N THR A 237 -3.25 -33.03 -14.65
CA THR A 237 -3.48 -33.86 -13.47
C THR A 237 -2.79 -33.24 -12.26
N ASP A 238 -3.50 -33.14 -11.14
CA ASP A 238 -3.02 -32.60 -9.86
C ASP A 238 -2.51 -31.14 -9.96
N ASP A 239 -3.06 -30.32 -10.87
CA ASP A 239 -2.76 -28.87 -10.93
C ASP A 239 -3.48 -28.05 -9.85
N GLY A 240 -4.32 -28.71 -9.04
CA GLY A 240 -5.08 -28.09 -7.96
C GLY A 240 -6.23 -27.21 -8.46
N PHE A 241 -6.63 -27.31 -9.73
CA PHE A 241 -7.74 -26.54 -10.29
C PHE A 241 -9.04 -26.78 -9.51
N GLY A 242 -9.58 -25.71 -8.91
CA GLY A 242 -10.83 -25.77 -8.14
C GLY A 242 -10.67 -26.01 -6.65
N GLU A 243 -9.46 -26.22 -6.14
CA GLU A 243 -9.23 -26.35 -4.69
C GLU A 243 -9.50 -25.05 -3.91
N LEU A 244 -9.49 -23.91 -4.62
CA LEU A 244 -9.90 -22.61 -4.10
C LEU A 244 -10.67 -21.87 -5.19
N ILE A 245 -11.87 -21.42 -4.85
CA ILE A 245 -12.82 -20.72 -5.70
C ILE A 245 -13.25 -19.46 -4.94
N GLU A 246 -13.43 -18.37 -5.66
CA GLU A 246 -14.00 -17.12 -5.14
C GLU A 246 -14.92 -16.49 -6.18
N ILE A 247 -15.95 -15.77 -5.73
CA ILE A 247 -16.79 -14.90 -6.55
C ILE A 247 -16.39 -13.47 -6.21
N PRO A 248 -15.53 -12.82 -7.01
CA PRO A 248 -14.97 -11.52 -6.64
C PRO A 248 -15.93 -10.34 -6.84
N GLY A 249 -17.06 -10.54 -7.51
CA GLY A 249 -17.96 -9.48 -7.97
C GLY A 249 -18.10 -9.51 -9.49
N ASP A 250 -18.72 -8.48 -10.08
CA ASP A 250 -18.89 -8.32 -11.52
C ASP A 250 -17.68 -7.56 -12.10
N ILE A 251 -16.64 -8.31 -12.46
CA ILE A 251 -15.34 -7.73 -12.87
C ILE A 251 -15.45 -7.06 -14.24
N ASN A 252 -16.36 -7.51 -15.10
CA ASN A 252 -16.47 -7.02 -16.47
C ASN A 252 -17.70 -6.11 -16.72
N ASN A 253 -18.51 -5.84 -15.69
CA ASN A 253 -19.73 -5.04 -15.71
C ASN A 253 -20.82 -5.57 -16.68
N ASP A 254 -20.94 -6.90 -16.82
CA ASP A 254 -21.99 -7.53 -17.63
C ASP A 254 -23.31 -7.78 -16.87
N GLY A 255 -23.31 -7.53 -15.56
CA GLY A 255 -24.43 -7.65 -14.64
C GLY A 255 -24.53 -9.02 -13.95
N VAL A 256 -23.57 -9.91 -14.15
CA VAL A 256 -23.48 -11.22 -13.49
C VAL A 256 -22.12 -11.33 -12.81
N ASP A 257 -22.10 -11.71 -11.53
CA ASP A 257 -20.84 -11.90 -10.81
C ASP A 257 -19.92 -12.91 -11.54
N ASP A 258 -18.62 -12.69 -11.49
CA ASP A 258 -17.61 -13.51 -12.15
C ASP A 258 -17.02 -14.58 -11.22
N ILE A 259 -16.12 -15.42 -11.75
CA ILE A 259 -15.60 -16.59 -11.02
C ILE A 259 -14.08 -16.65 -11.12
N MET A 260 -13.42 -16.62 -9.95
CA MET A 260 -12.00 -16.91 -9.83
C MET A 260 -11.75 -18.35 -9.41
N VAL A 261 -10.87 -19.03 -10.14
CA VAL A 261 -10.48 -20.42 -9.85
C VAL A 261 -8.96 -20.53 -9.77
N SER A 262 -8.47 -21.03 -8.65
CA SER A 262 -7.06 -21.33 -8.44
C SER A 262 -6.70 -22.70 -8.99
N ALA A 263 -5.54 -22.79 -9.66
CA ALA A 263 -4.77 -23.99 -9.94
C ALA A 263 -3.36 -23.82 -9.35
N ARG A 264 -3.29 -23.70 -8.02
CA ARG A 264 -2.06 -23.41 -7.25
C ARG A 264 -0.93 -24.44 -7.38
N GLN A 265 -1.23 -25.63 -7.92
CA GLN A 265 -0.23 -26.69 -8.14
C GLN A 265 0.14 -26.83 -9.62
N PHE A 266 -0.32 -25.91 -10.48
CA PHE A 266 0.02 -25.90 -11.90
C PHE A 266 1.53 -25.72 -12.11
N THR A 267 2.11 -26.61 -12.91
CA THR A 267 3.56 -26.62 -13.20
C THR A 267 3.86 -26.45 -14.69
N THR A 268 5.00 -25.84 -15.00
CA THR A 268 5.61 -25.92 -16.34
C THR A 268 7.04 -26.43 -16.20
N ASP A 269 7.43 -27.41 -17.01
CA ASP A 269 8.80 -27.96 -17.11
C ASP A 269 9.58 -28.18 -15.78
N SER A 270 8.88 -28.62 -14.71
CA SER A 270 9.39 -29.01 -13.37
C SER A 270 9.50 -27.92 -12.30
N ILE A 271 8.92 -26.74 -12.50
CA ILE A 271 8.79 -25.69 -11.47
C ILE A 271 7.30 -25.41 -11.22
N ASN A 272 6.89 -25.33 -9.94
CA ASN A 272 5.53 -24.93 -9.58
C ASN A 272 5.42 -23.41 -9.69
N TYR A 273 4.50 -22.93 -10.52
CA TYR A 273 4.22 -21.50 -10.68
C TYR A 273 2.86 -21.13 -10.12
N GLY A 274 1.96 -22.11 -9.97
CA GLY A 274 0.53 -21.89 -9.80
C GLY A 274 -0.07 -21.12 -10.98
N LYS A 275 -1.40 -21.03 -11.01
CA LYS A 275 -2.14 -20.27 -12.01
C LYS A 275 -3.51 -19.90 -11.45
N VAL A 276 -4.01 -18.72 -11.78
CA VAL A 276 -5.37 -18.30 -11.42
C VAL A 276 -6.12 -17.93 -12.70
N TYR A 277 -7.35 -18.41 -12.81
CA TYR A 277 -8.24 -18.14 -13.92
C TYR A 277 -9.38 -17.25 -13.44
N LEU A 278 -9.73 -16.25 -14.23
CA LEU A 278 -10.92 -15.44 -14.05
C LEU A 278 -11.86 -15.71 -15.23
N PHE A 279 -13.04 -16.24 -14.92
CA PHE A 279 -14.08 -16.58 -15.89
C PHE A 279 -15.28 -15.65 -15.74
N SER A 280 -15.91 -15.30 -16.86
CA SER A 280 -17.20 -14.61 -16.85
C SER A 280 -18.27 -15.53 -16.26
N GLY A 281 -19.04 -15.03 -15.30
CA GLY A 281 -20.18 -15.76 -14.76
C GLY A 281 -21.36 -15.85 -15.73
N ALA A 282 -21.49 -14.89 -16.65
CA ALA A 282 -22.59 -14.85 -17.61
C ALA A 282 -22.49 -15.94 -18.70
N ASP A 283 -21.27 -16.25 -19.18
CA ASP A 283 -21.10 -17.17 -20.31
C ASP A 283 -19.93 -18.17 -20.18
N GLY A 284 -19.15 -18.11 -19.10
CA GLY A 284 -18.00 -18.97 -18.86
C GLY A 284 -16.78 -18.66 -19.72
N SER A 285 -16.76 -17.54 -20.45
CA SER A 285 -15.58 -17.10 -21.19
C SER A 285 -14.43 -16.76 -20.25
N LEU A 286 -13.20 -17.03 -20.69
CA LEU A 286 -12.00 -16.69 -19.92
C LEU A 286 -11.70 -15.20 -20.08
N LEU A 287 -11.90 -14.41 -19.02
CA LEU A 287 -11.61 -12.98 -19.00
C LEU A 287 -10.11 -12.75 -18.89
N HIS A 288 -9.47 -13.40 -17.91
CA HIS A 288 -8.05 -13.22 -17.65
C HIS A 288 -7.39 -14.49 -17.10
N THR A 289 -6.08 -14.59 -17.31
CA THR A 289 -5.25 -15.64 -16.73
C THR A 289 -4.03 -15.00 -16.09
N ILE A 290 -3.93 -15.17 -14.77
CA ILE A 290 -2.83 -14.61 -13.99
C ILE A 290 -1.76 -15.68 -13.86
N PHE A 291 -0.56 -15.31 -14.31
CA PHE A 291 0.65 -16.08 -14.12
C PHE A 291 1.54 -15.42 -13.07
N SER A 292 2.40 -16.22 -12.46
CA SER A 292 3.54 -15.68 -11.75
C SER A 292 4.54 -15.04 -12.70
N ASP A 293 5.20 -14.00 -12.22
CA ASP A 293 6.32 -13.34 -12.88
C ASP A 293 7.69 -13.97 -12.53
N GLY A 294 7.77 -15.04 -11.72
CA GLY A 294 9.03 -15.65 -11.23
C GLY A 294 8.99 -17.16 -10.92
N ASP A 295 10.16 -17.75 -10.65
CA ASP A 295 10.31 -19.18 -10.36
C ASP A 295 9.86 -19.56 -8.93
N ASN A 296 9.23 -20.73 -8.75
CA ASN A 296 8.78 -21.32 -7.47
C ASN A 296 7.76 -20.50 -6.68
N THR A 297 6.96 -19.72 -7.37
CA THR A 297 5.86 -18.98 -6.76
C THR A 297 4.62 -19.86 -6.64
N ASN A 298 4.00 -19.93 -5.47
CA ASN A 298 2.69 -20.57 -5.31
C ASN A 298 1.59 -19.52 -5.51
N ILE A 299 1.43 -18.99 -6.73
CA ILE A 299 0.36 -18.02 -6.99
C ILE A 299 -1.02 -18.69 -6.81
N GLY A 300 -1.98 -17.92 -6.29
CA GLY A 300 -3.33 -18.42 -6.05
C GLY A 300 -3.45 -19.34 -4.83
N LYS A 301 -2.51 -19.27 -3.88
CA LYS A 301 -2.68 -19.90 -2.56
C LYS A 301 -3.87 -19.28 -1.80
N ALA A 302 -4.08 -17.98 -1.96
CA ALA A 302 -5.25 -17.24 -1.54
C ALA A 302 -5.68 -16.28 -2.67
N ILE A 303 -6.99 -16.12 -2.83
CA ILE A 303 -7.67 -15.20 -3.77
C ILE A 303 -8.83 -14.55 -3.02
N ALA A 304 -9.17 -13.31 -3.36
CA ALA A 304 -10.32 -12.58 -2.81
C ALA A 304 -10.81 -11.55 -3.84
N GLY A 305 -12.13 -11.28 -3.88
CA GLY A 305 -12.63 -10.02 -4.43
C GLY A 305 -12.22 -8.85 -3.54
N ALA A 306 -12.02 -7.68 -4.13
CA ALA A 306 -11.69 -6.44 -3.42
C ALA A 306 -12.83 -5.39 -3.47
N GLY A 307 -13.84 -5.59 -4.33
CA GLY A 307 -14.77 -4.51 -4.69
C GLY A 307 -14.05 -3.44 -5.51
N ASP A 308 -14.74 -2.36 -5.88
CA ASP A 308 -14.15 -1.23 -6.59
C ASP A 308 -13.30 -0.36 -5.64
N VAL A 309 -11.99 -0.62 -5.55
CA VAL A 309 -11.09 0.07 -4.60
C VAL A 309 -10.42 1.30 -5.21
N ASN A 310 -10.52 1.48 -6.52
CA ASN A 310 -9.97 2.63 -7.26
C ASN A 310 -11.06 3.52 -7.88
N ASN A 311 -12.33 3.31 -7.51
CA ASN A 311 -13.51 4.03 -7.97
C ASN A 311 -13.65 4.09 -9.51
N ASP A 312 -13.20 3.06 -10.23
CA ASP A 312 -13.30 3.00 -11.69
C ASP A 312 -14.62 2.37 -12.20
N LEU A 313 -15.50 2.00 -11.27
CA LEU A 313 -16.78 1.30 -11.43
C LEU A 313 -16.67 -0.18 -11.76
N TYR A 314 -15.48 -0.78 -11.74
CA TYR A 314 -15.30 -2.22 -11.91
C TYR A 314 -14.84 -2.83 -10.59
N ASP A 315 -15.36 -4.00 -10.23
CA ASP A 315 -14.88 -4.70 -9.05
C ASP A 315 -13.42 -5.16 -9.26
N ASP A 316 -12.58 -4.96 -8.25
CA ASP A 316 -11.17 -5.34 -8.25
C ASP A 316 -10.94 -6.68 -7.52
N TYR A 317 -9.72 -7.21 -7.60
CA TYR A 317 -9.41 -8.51 -6.99
C TYR A 317 -7.96 -8.66 -6.53
N LEU A 318 -7.80 -9.49 -5.50
CA LEU A 318 -6.53 -9.78 -4.84
C LEU A 318 -6.07 -11.21 -5.13
N ILE A 319 -4.76 -11.36 -5.35
CA ILE A 319 -4.13 -12.67 -5.53
C ILE A 319 -2.83 -12.72 -4.74
N SER A 320 -2.69 -13.74 -3.90
CA SER A 320 -1.39 -14.07 -3.28
C SER A 320 -0.43 -14.62 -4.33
N ASP A 321 0.79 -14.11 -4.37
CA ASP A 321 1.87 -14.55 -5.24
C ASP A 321 3.18 -14.73 -4.45
N PHE A 322 3.52 -15.96 -4.08
CA PHE A 322 4.63 -16.23 -3.18
C PHE A 322 6.00 -16.11 -3.84
N ARG A 323 6.62 -14.92 -3.81
CA ARG A 323 8.08 -14.79 -3.97
C ARG A 323 8.75 -14.67 -2.61
N GLY A 324 9.63 -15.61 -2.25
CA GLY A 324 10.38 -15.54 -0.99
C GLY A 324 9.48 -15.52 0.25
N THR A 325 9.36 -14.36 0.89
CA THR A 325 8.67 -14.10 2.17
C THR A 325 7.14 -13.99 2.05
N GLY A 326 6.65 -13.74 0.82
CA GLY A 326 5.24 -13.61 0.48
C GLY A 326 4.92 -12.25 -0.14
N ARG A 327 4.06 -12.25 -1.17
CA ARG A 327 3.56 -11.04 -1.85
C ARG A 327 2.06 -11.23 -2.14
N VAL A 328 1.31 -10.14 -2.11
CA VAL A 328 -0.09 -10.07 -2.57
C VAL A 328 -0.18 -8.96 -3.60
N ARG A 329 -0.92 -9.17 -4.68
CA ARG A 329 -1.12 -8.18 -5.72
C ARG A 329 -2.61 -7.86 -5.82
N LEU A 330 -2.91 -6.57 -5.88
CA LEU A 330 -4.24 -6.03 -6.18
C LEU A 330 -4.29 -5.69 -7.67
N PHE A 331 -5.34 -6.16 -8.34
CA PHE A 331 -5.53 -5.99 -9.78
C PHE A 331 -6.81 -5.22 -10.06
N SER A 332 -6.75 -4.32 -11.04
CA SER A 332 -7.92 -3.62 -11.54
C SER A 332 -8.86 -4.57 -12.28
N GLY A 333 -10.15 -4.46 -12.02
CA GLY A 333 -11.18 -5.18 -12.78
C GLY A 333 -11.25 -4.75 -14.24
N GLN A 334 -11.05 -3.45 -14.51
CA GLN A 334 -11.21 -2.84 -15.83
C GLN A 334 -10.17 -3.35 -16.86
N ASP A 335 -8.89 -3.41 -16.49
CA ASP A 335 -7.81 -3.71 -17.43
C ASP A 335 -6.83 -4.80 -16.96
N HIS A 336 -7.06 -5.36 -15.76
CA HIS A 336 -6.22 -6.38 -15.12
C HIS A 336 -4.77 -5.93 -14.87
N SER A 337 -4.52 -4.62 -14.88
CA SER A 337 -3.26 -4.05 -14.44
C SER A 337 -3.13 -4.15 -12.92
N VAL A 338 -1.90 -4.12 -12.43
CA VAL A 338 -1.64 -4.16 -10.99
C VAL A 338 -1.84 -2.74 -10.43
N ILE A 339 -2.83 -2.58 -9.55
CA ILE A 339 -3.06 -1.33 -8.80
C ILE A 339 -1.98 -1.18 -7.73
N ASN A 340 -1.73 -2.25 -6.96
CA ASN A 340 -0.74 -2.24 -5.88
C ASN A 340 -0.10 -3.61 -5.64
N GLU A 341 1.13 -3.63 -5.11
CA GLU A 341 1.84 -4.82 -4.68
C GLU A 341 2.23 -4.72 -3.20
N PHE A 342 1.75 -5.66 -2.39
CA PHE A 342 2.08 -5.77 -0.98
C PHE A 342 3.12 -6.87 -0.77
N TYR A 343 4.22 -6.56 -0.10
CA TYR A 343 5.26 -7.54 0.21
C TYR A 343 6.04 -7.17 1.47
N GLU A 344 6.54 -8.19 2.18
CA GLU A 344 7.47 -7.98 3.30
C GLU A 344 8.93 -8.14 2.83
N ASN A 345 9.80 -7.20 3.23
CA ASN A 345 11.25 -7.29 2.99
C ASN A 345 12.00 -8.18 4.01
N ASP A 346 11.29 -8.94 4.86
CA ASP A 346 11.89 -9.61 6.02
C ASP A 346 12.19 -11.10 5.75
N ASP A 347 13.47 -11.45 5.60
CA ASP A 347 14.02 -12.75 5.13
C ASP A 347 13.65 -14.02 5.93
N ILE A 348 12.82 -13.92 6.98
CA ILE A 348 12.65 -14.98 7.99
C ILE A 348 11.25 -15.61 8.09
N VAL A 349 10.23 -15.11 7.41
CA VAL A 349 8.85 -15.66 7.48
C VAL A 349 8.26 -15.85 6.06
N TYR A 350 7.75 -17.05 5.77
CA TYR A 350 7.30 -17.50 4.43
C TYR A 350 5.76 -17.59 4.30
N SER A 351 5.02 -16.62 4.84
CA SER A 351 3.56 -16.76 5.00
C SER A 351 2.76 -15.47 4.87
N PHE A 352 3.40 -14.36 4.47
CA PHE A 352 2.67 -13.14 4.16
C PHE A 352 1.76 -13.39 2.94
N GLY A 353 0.47 -13.10 3.05
CA GLY A 353 -0.50 -13.41 2.00
C GLY A 353 -1.03 -14.84 2.01
N ASP A 354 -0.76 -15.62 3.07
CA ASP A 354 -1.38 -16.95 3.25
C ASP A 354 -2.89 -16.86 3.41
N LEU A 355 -3.35 -15.72 3.93
CA LEU A 355 -4.74 -15.36 4.13
C LEU A 355 -4.91 -13.95 3.57
N ILE A 356 -5.95 -13.73 2.78
CA ILE A 356 -6.36 -12.40 2.32
C ILE A 356 -7.87 -12.31 2.47
N SER A 357 -8.35 -11.13 2.78
CA SER A 357 -9.77 -10.79 2.81
C SER A 357 -9.85 -9.34 2.39
N ALA A 358 -10.74 -9.01 1.45
CA ALA A 358 -11.31 -7.68 1.50
C ALA A 358 -12.05 -7.55 2.82
N THR A 359 -11.90 -6.40 3.45
CA THR A 359 -12.85 -5.94 4.43
C THR A 359 -13.90 -5.12 3.67
N ASN A 360 -14.99 -4.72 4.32
CA ASN A 360 -15.73 -3.60 3.77
C ASN A 360 -14.85 -2.34 4.01
N ASP A 361 -15.47 -1.19 3.99
CA ASP A 361 -14.87 0.07 4.37
C ASP A 361 -14.60 0.13 5.89
N LEU A 362 -13.34 -0.10 6.32
CA LEU A 362 -12.99 -0.19 7.74
C LEU A 362 -13.01 1.20 8.39
N ASN A 363 -12.63 2.25 7.67
CA ASN A 363 -12.48 3.60 8.20
C ASN A 363 -13.64 4.55 7.85
N ASN A 364 -14.63 4.06 7.08
CA ASN A 364 -15.83 4.76 6.61
C ASN A 364 -15.55 5.88 5.58
N ASP A 365 -14.55 5.69 4.70
CA ASP A 365 -14.19 6.61 3.61
C ASP A 365 -14.92 6.34 2.27
N GLY A 366 -15.70 5.27 2.21
CA GLY A 366 -16.47 4.81 1.06
C GLY A 366 -15.75 3.80 0.18
N ILE A 367 -14.51 3.43 0.50
CA ILE A 367 -13.67 2.52 -0.28
C ILE A 367 -13.43 1.24 0.53
N ALA A 368 -13.46 0.08 -0.12
CA ALA A 368 -13.21 -1.18 0.55
C ALA A 368 -11.73 -1.33 0.95
N ASP A 369 -11.51 -1.72 2.20
CA ASP A 369 -10.17 -1.93 2.74
C ASP A 369 -9.68 -3.37 2.55
N ILE A 370 -8.38 -3.58 2.74
CA ILE A 370 -7.75 -4.87 2.48
C ILE A 370 -7.00 -5.39 3.69
N ALA A 371 -7.36 -6.59 4.15
CA ALA A 371 -6.64 -7.32 5.18
C ALA A 371 -5.74 -8.40 4.57
N ILE A 372 -4.47 -8.42 4.96
CA ILE A 372 -3.48 -9.44 4.57
C ILE A 372 -2.93 -10.13 5.82
N GLY A 373 -3.05 -11.45 5.86
CA GLY A 373 -2.60 -12.26 6.97
C GLY A 373 -1.14 -12.71 6.83
N ARG A 374 -0.47 -12.87 7.96
CA ARG A 374 0.84 -13.52 8.07
C ARG A 374 0.87 -14.49 9.23
N ALA A 375 1.31 -15.71 9.00
CA ALA A 375 1.33 -16.79 9.98
C ALA A 375 2.76 -17.19 10.39
N THR A 376 3.10 -17.06 11.66
CA THR A 376 4.33 -17.64 12.24
C THR A 376 4.00 -18.95 12.96
N SER A 377 5.03 -19.65 13.44
CA SER A 377 4.84 -20.91 14.17
C SER A 377 4.02 -20.78 15.46
N ASN A 378 3.89 -19.58 16.03
CA ASN A 378 3.17 -19.36 17.29
C ASN A 378 2.25 -18.13 17.31
N ASN A 379 2.19 -17.33 16.23
CA ASN A 379 1.36 -16.13 16.14
C ASN A 379 0.84 -15.97 14.71
N ALA A 380 -0.29 -15.31 14.52
CA ALA A 380 -0.70 -14.74 13.22
C ALA A 380 -0.84 -13.23 13.33
N TYR A 381 -0.64 -12.53 12.24
CA TYR A 381 -0.74 -11.08 12.13
C TYR A 381 -1.72 -10.77 11.00
N ALA A 382 -2.41 -9.65 11.09
CA ALA A 382 -3.21 -9.11 10.00
C ALA A 382 -2.76 -7.66 9.77
N PHE A 383 -2.43 -7.35 8.52
CA PHE A 383 -2.07 -6.03 8.06
C PHE A 383 -3.28 -5.47 7.32
N VAL A 384 -3.83 -4.36 7.81
CA VAL A 384 -4.92 -3.68 7.12
C VAL A 384 -4.32 -2.52 6.32
N PHE A 385 -4.65 -2.50 5.04
CA PHE A 385 -4.29 -1.46 4.10
C PHE A 385 -5.55 -0.65 3.79
N ASN A 386 -5.51 0.62 4.16
CA ASN A 386 -6.59 1.53 3.88
C ASN A 386 -6.36 2.23 2.54
N PHE A 387 -7.36 2.21 1.67
CA PHE A 387 -7.30 2.80 0.34
C PHE A 387 -8.06 4.12 0.33
N ASN A 388 -7.32 5.24 0.36
CA ASN A 388 -7.92 6.54 0.14
C ASN A 388 -7.64 7.03 -1.30
N ASP A 389 -8.69 7.09 -2.12
CA ASP A 389 -8.63 7.63 -3.49
C ASP A 389 -8.84 9.16 -3.55
N ASP A 390 -9.04 9.85 -2.42
CA ASP A 390 -9.11 11.32 -2.29
C ASP A 390 -8.27 11.78 -1.09
N CYS A 391 -6.98 11.97 -1.33
CA CYS A 391 -5.98 12.26 -0.30
C CYS A 391 -6.28 13.49 0.57
N ASP A 392 -6.96 14.50 0.03
CA ASP A 392 -7.16 15.80 0.68
C ASP A 392 -8.63 16.18 0.92
N ASP A 393 -9.54 15.22 0.69
CA ASP A 393 -10.99 15.27 0.93
C ASP A 393 -11.69 16.42 0.18
N ASP A 394 -11.24 16.76 -1.03
CA ASP A 394 -11.83 17.84 -1.82
C ASP A 394 -12.96 17.42 -2.77
N GLY A 395 -13.12 16.10 -2.94
CA GLY A 395 -14.08 15.45 -3.82
C GLY A 395 -13.58 15.13 -5.22
N VAL A 396 -12.27 15.20 -5.48
CA VAL A 396 -11.61 14.79 -6.72
C VAL A 396 -10.69 13.61 -6.42
N SER A 397 -10.78 12.54 -7.22
CA SER A 397 -9.92 11.38 -7.00
C SER A 397 -8.46 11.68 -7.34
N ASN A 398 -7.53 11.03 -6.66
CA ASN A 398 -6.09 11.17 -6.79
C ASN A 398 -5.60 11.05 -8.24
N SER A 399 -6.23 10.16 -9.02
CA SER A 399 -5.90 9.97 -10.44
C SER A 399 -6.28 11.16 -11.33
N SER A 400 -7.23 11.98 -10.88
CA SER A 400 -7.75 13.16 -11.56
C SER A 400 -7.37 14.47 -10.84
N ASP A 401 -6.65 14.38 -9.72
CA ASP A 401 -6.28 15.50 -8.87
C ASP A 401 -4.88 16.02 -9.20
N ASN A 402 -4.82 17.26 -9.66
CA ASN A 402 -3.59 17.97 -9.96
C ASN A 402 -2.94 18.62 -8.71
N CYS A 403 -3.55 18.47 -7.53
CA CYS A 403 -2.99 18.88 -6.23
C CYS A 403 -3.30 17.87 -5.11
N LEU A 404 -2.77 16.64 -5.24
CA LEU A 404 -2.91 15.50 -4.32
C LEU A 404 -2.87 15.74 -2.79
N ALA A 405 -2.41 16.89 -2.31
CA ALA A 405 -2.32 17.19 -0.87
C ALA A 405 -2.95 18.54 -0.50
N VAL A 406 -3.56 19.25 -1.45
CA VAL A 406 -4.07 20.60 -1.29
C VAL A 406 -5.41 20.75 -1.99
N ALA A 407 -6.48 20.66 -1.18
CA ALA A 407 -7.85 20.66 -1.65
C ALA A 407 -8.15 21.80 -2.64
N ASN A 408 -8.48 21.42 -3.88
CA ASN A 408 -8.66 22.31 -5.01
C ASN A 408 -9.71 21.81 -6.03
N ASN A 409 -10.87 21.34 -5.58
CA ASN A 409 -11.96 20.70 -6.36
C ASN A 409 -12.37 21.26 -7.74
N LEU A 410 -11.95 22.48 -8.10
CA LEU A 410 -12.10 23.06 -9.41
C LEU A 410 -10.99 22.68 -10.39
N GLN A 411 -9.92 22.04 -9.92
CA GLN A 411 -8.80 21.50 -10.69
C GLN A 411 -8.24 22.54 -11.67
N VAL A 412 -8.11 23.78 -11.21
CA VAL A 412 -7.61 24.89 -12.02
C VAL A 412 -6.10 24.72 -12.20
N ASN A 413 -5.64 24.78 -13.44
CA ASN A 413 -4.23 24.76 -13.80
C ASN A 413 -4.05 25.74 -14.97
N SER A 414 -3.39 26.86 -14.67
CA SER A 414 -3.34 28.06 -15.52
C SER A 414 -2.21 28.04 -16.55
N ASP A 415 -1.13 27.30 -16.31
CA ASP A 415 0.02 27.14 -17.23
C ASP A 415 0.19 25.73 -17.81
N THR A 416 -0.63 24.78 -17.35
CA THR A 416 -0.77 23.40 -17.81
C THR A 416 0.41 22.49 -17.52
N ASP A 417 1.17 22.77 -16.45
CA ASP A 417 2.18 21.85 -15.95
C ASP A 417 1.54 20.70 -15.11
N ASN A 418 2.33 19.97 -14.32
CA ASN A 418 1.81 18.83 -13.55
C ASN A 418 1.14 19.21 -12.22
N PHE A 419 1.18 20.49 -11.83
CA PHE A 419 0.66 21.00 -10.56
C PHE A 419 -0.52 21.95 -10.82
N GLY A 420 -1.57 21.87 -10.00
CA GLY A 420 -2.68 22.82 -10.06
C GLY A 420 -2.33 24.14 -9.38
N ASP A 421 -3.03 25.22 -9.73
CA ASP A 421 -2.82 26.58 -9.19
C ASP A 421 -2.80 26.65 -7.64
N ALA A 422 -3.39 25.66 -6.96
CA ALA A 422 -3.46 25.60 -5.51
C ALA A 422 -2.18 25.07 -4.83
N CYS A 423 -1.42 24.24 -5.52
CA CYS A 423 -0.20 23.59 -5.04
C CYS A 423 1.05 23.95 -5.87
N ASP A 424 0.88 24.80 -6.88
CA ASP A 424 1.93 25.29 -7.74
C ASP A 424 2.56 26.58 -7.18
N ASN A 425 3.88 26.58 -6.99
CA ASN A 425 4.64 27.76 -6.55
C ASN A 425 4.87 28.78 -7.67
N CYS A 426 4.53 28.47 -8.93
CA CYS A 426 4.45 29.39 -10.05
C CYS A 426 3.19 29.24 -10.91
N PRO A 427 1.98 29.60 -10.41
CA PRO A 427 0.67 29.31 -11.03
C PRO A 427 0.41 29.80 -12.46
N THR A 428 1.35 30.50 -13.10
CA THR A 428 1.18 31.01 -14.47
C THR A 428 2.41 30.78 -15.34
N ILE A 429 3.41 30.06 -14.84
CA ILE A 429 4.68 29.78 -15.51
C ILE A 429 5.05 28.31 -15.23
N ASP A 430 4.89 27.47 -16.26
CA ASP A 430 5.23 26.04 -16.28
C ASP A 430 6.61 25.77 -15.66
N ASN A 431 6.63 25.18 -14.46
CA ASN A 431 7.83 24.85 -13.69
C ASN A 431 7.70 23.47 -13.01
N PRO A 432 7.78 22.36 -13.78
CA PRO A 432 7.49 21.02 -13.27
C PRO A 432 8.43 20.52 -12.17
N SER A 433 9.54 21.22 -11.89
CA SER A 433 10.46 20.90 -10.79
C SER A 433 10.02 21.49 -9.46
N GLN A 434 9.17 22.53 -9.45
CA GLN A 434 8.73 23.25 -8.25
C GLN A 434 9.93 23.69 -7.38
N ASP A 435 11.07 24.02 -8.01
CA ASP A 435 12.25 24.49 -7.31
C ASP A 435 11.93 25.86 -6.66
N ASP A 436 12.34 26.01 -5.41
CA ASP A 436 12.18 27.20 -4.55
C ASP A 436 13.47 27.29 -3.72
N SER A 437 14.46 27.99 -4.25
CA SER A 437 15.84 27.96 -3.75
C SER A 437 16.02 28.75 -2.46
N ASP A 438 15.15 29.73 -2.19
CA ASP A 438 15.19 30.58 -1.00
C ASP A 438 14.03 30.34 -0.01
N ASP A 439 13.21 29.32 -0.26
CA ASP A 439 12.11 28.84 0.58
C ASP A 439 11.03 29.91 0.85
N ASP A 440 10.78 30.84 -0.09
CA ASP A 440 9.81 31.92 0.07
C ASP A 440 8.39 31.57 -0.45
N SER A 441 8.22 30.35 -0.97
CA SER A 441 7.02 29.80 -1.59
C SER A 441 6.69 30.36 -2.98
N ILE A 442 7.59 31.10 -3.61
CA ILE A 442 7.54 31.51 -5.01
C ILE A 442 8.61 30.72 -5.75
N GLY A 443 8.24 29.98 -6.79
CA GLY A 443 9.21 29.14 -7.49
C GLY A 443 10.26 29.94 -8.27
N ASP A 444 11.44 29.37 -8.43
CA ASP A 444 12.62 29.98 -9.08
C ASP A 444 12.32 30.55 -10.49
N GLU A 445 11.37 29.96 -11.22
CA GLU A 445 10.98 30.37 -12.58
C GLU A 445 10.11 31.64 -12.62
N CYS A 446 9.38 31.95 -11.54
CA CYS A 446 8.49 33.11 -11.44
C CYS A 446 8.89 34.09 -10.34
N ASP A 447 9.89 33.75 -9.55
CA ASP A 447 10.43 34.60 -8.52
C ASP A 447 11.23 35.75 -9.13
N THR A 448 10.90 36.95 -8.65
CA THR A 448 11.53 38.18 -9.10
C THR A 448 12.73 38.57 -8.26
N CYS A 449 13.00 37.84 -7.17
CA CYS A 449 14.17 38.04 -6.33
C CYS A 449 14.52 36.80 -5.50
N THR A 450 15.12 35.81 -6.15
CA THR A 450 15.61 34.61 -5.45
C THR A 450 16.84 34.97 -4.64
N ASP A 451 16.72 34.95 -3.31
CA ASP A 451 17.69 35.47 -2.33
C ASP A 451 18.01 34.38 -1.30
N SER A 452 18.91 33.46 -1.68
CA SER A 452 19.21 32.25 -0.92
C SER A 452 19.74 32.51 0.50
N ASP A 453 20.36 33.66 0.75
CA ASP A 453 20.92 34.01 2.06
C ASP A 453 20.17 35.13 2.81
N ASN A 454 19.11 35.66 2.20
CA ASN A 454 18.18 36.65 2.73
C ASN A 454 18.83 38.00 3.08
N ASP A 455 19.81 38.46 2.31
CA ASP A 455 20.52 39.74 2.52
C ASP A 455 19.88 40.95 1.81
N GLY A 456 18.92 40.69 0.91
CA GLY A 456 18.20 41.66 0.11
C GLY A 456 18.70 41.83 -1.33
N TYR A 457 19.63 41.00 -1.77
CA TYR A 457 20.15 40.94 -3.14
C TYR A 457 19.90 39.54 -3.75
N GLY A 458 19.66 39.49 -5.06
CA GLY A 458 19.23 38.27 -5.73
C GLY A 458 20.37 37.50 -6.37
N ASP A 459 20.31 36.19 -6.28
CA ASP A 459 21.27 35.26 -6.84
C ASP A 459 21.40 35.42 -8.38
N PRO A 460 22.62 35.55 -8.94
CA PRO A 460 22.85 35.87 -10.35
C PRO A 460 22.56 34.70 -11.31
N VAL A 461 22.21 33.51 -10.79
CA VAL A 461 21.94 32.31 -11.59
C VAL A 461 20.48 32.26 -12.07
N PHE A 462 19.58 33.02 -11.43
CA PHE A 462 18.14 32.97 -11.71
C PHE A 462 17.73 34.04 -12.73
N PRO A 463 17.34 33.66 -13.96
CA PRO A 463 17.04 34.61 -15.02
C PRO A 463 15.74 35.39 -14.80
N ALA A 464 14.87 34.93 -13.89
CA ALA A 464 13.64 35.61 -13.48
C ALA A 464 13.90 36.77 -12.50
N SER A 465 15.03 36.73 -11.78
CA SER A 465 15.43 37.76 -10.83
C SER A 465 15.56 39.13 -11.48
N THR A 466 14.89 40.12 -10.87
CA THR A 466 14.90 41.53 -11.28
C THR A 466 15.40 42.48 -10.19
N CYS A 467 15.66 41.96 -8.99
CA CYS A 467 16.35 42.69 -7.94
C CYS A 467 17.85 42.83 -8.24
N PRO A 468 18.57 43.71 -7.53
CA PRO A 468 20.01 43.86 -7.72
C PRO A 468 20.75 42.54 -7.47
N GLU A 469 21.71 42.20 -8.33
CA GLU A 469 22.50 40.97 -8.22
C GLU A 469 23.32 40.95 -6.93
N ASP A 470 23.32 39.81 -6.26
CA ASP A 470 24.18 39.50 -5.13
C ASP A 470 25.57 39.08 -5.61
N ASN A 471 26.59 39.74 -5.09
CA ASN A 471 27.98 39.39 -5.33
C ASN A 471 28.50 38.27 -4.40
N CYS A 472 27.70 37.81 -3.43
CA CYS A 472 27.95 36.66 -2.57
C CYS A 472 26.72 35.76 -2.31
N PRO A 473 26.19 35.04 -3.32
CA PRO A 473 24.88 34.32 -3.33
C PRO A 473 24.60 33.26 -2.24
N SER A 474 25.53 33.04 -1.32
CA SER A 474 25.38 32.04 -0.25
C SER A 474 25.92 32.56 1.09
N VAL A 475 26.31 33.82 1.16
CA VAL A 475 26.99 34.43 2.30
C VAL A 475 26.43 35.84 2.53
N TYR A 476 25.46 35.91 3.44
CA TYR A 476 24.75 37.14 3.80
C TYR A 476 25.67 38.36 3.91
N ASN A 477 25.54 39.33 3.02
CA ASN A 477 26.41 40.51 2.95
C ASN A 477 25.70 41.79 2.46
N PRO A 478 24.72 42.35 3.21
CA PRO A 478 23.84 43.44 2.74
C PRO A 478 24.54 44.74 2.30
N SER A 479 25.84 44.87 2.58
CA SER A 479 26.68 45.99 2.13
C SER A 479 27.12 45.87 0.67
N GLN A 480 27.15 44.65 0.12
CA GLN A 480 27.60 44.33 -1.24
C GLN A 480 28.94 44.99 -1.57
N THR A 481 29.84 45.00 -0.59
CA THR A 481 31.17 45.60 -0.75
C THR A 481 31.99 44.71 -1.68
N ASP A 482 32.45 45.29 -2.78
CA ASP A 482 33.33 44.69 -3.79
C ASP A 482 34.41 45.76 -4.08
N THR A 483 35.53 45.62 -3.38
CA THR A 483 36.59 46.64 -3.34
C THR A 483 37.41 46.64 -4.63
N ASP A 484 37.61 45.48 -5.25
CA ASP A 484 38.45 45.31 -6.45
C ASP A 484 37.66 45.30 -7.77
N THR A 485 36.33 45.30 -7.69
CA THR A 485 35.35 45.43 -8.78
C THR A 485 35.34 44.26 -9.77
N ASP A 486 35.66 43.06 -9.31
CA ASP A 486 35.64 41.85 -10.14
C ASP A 486 34.26 41.18 -10.24
N GLY A 487 33.30 41.63 -9.41
CA GLY A 487 31.93 41.12 -9.35
C GLY A 487 31.68 40.06 -8.27
N ILE A 488 32.69 39.70 -7.48
CA ILE A 488 32.60 38.83 -6.31
C ILE A 488 32.75 39.71 -5.06
N GLY A 489 31.90 39.54 -4.05
CA GLY A 489 31.95 40.36 -2.85
C GLY A 489 33.13 40.02 -1.95
N ASP A 490 33.64 41.02 -1.22
CA ASP A 490 34.81 40.90 -0.35
C ASP A 490 34.71 39.73 0.67
N VAL A 491 33.49 39.33 1.06
CA VAL A 491 33.25 38.27 2.05
C VAL A 491 33.25 36.84 1.48
N CYS A 492 33.10 36.69 0.17
CA CYS A 492 33.04 35.39 -0.52
C CYS A 492 34.09 35.26 -1.63
N ASP A 493 34.88 36.30 -1.87
CA ASP A 493 36.02 36.25 -2.77
C ASP A 493 37.14 35.39 -2.18
N GLU A 494 37.40 34.24 -2.81
CA GLU A 494 38.50 33.34 -2.45
C GLU A 494 39.85 33.76 -3.08
N THR A 495 39.84 34.62 -4.10
CA THR A 495 41.08 35.08 -4.78
C THR A 495 41.92 35.96 -3.87
N CYS A 496 41.26 36.68 -2.97
CA CYS A 496 41.74 37.30 -1.73
C CYS A 496 42.69 36.44 -0.86
N CYS A 497 42.87 35.14 -1.14
CA CYS A 497 43.78 34.26 -0.40
C CYS A 497 44.72 33.41 -1.28
N GLU A 498 44.73 33.60 -2.60
CA GLU A 498 45.62 32.86 -3.49
C GLU A 498 47.08 33.36 -3.38
N TYR A 499 47.29 34.65 -3.10
CA TYR A 499 48.61 35.28 -3.11
C TYR A 499 49.07 35.91 -1.78
N HIS A 500 48.29 35.83 -0.69
CA HIS A 500 48.56 36.24 0.71
C HIS A 500 49.87 37.03 0.95
N LEU A 501 49.73 38.29 1.35
CA LEU A 501 50.79 39.33 1.42
C LEU A 501 51.09 40.02 0.07
N ASP A 502 50.28 39.78 -0.97
CA ASP A 502 50.27 40.50 -2.25
C ASP A 502 49.30 41.70 -2.17
N VAL A 503 49.65 42.65 -1.29
CA VAL A 503 48.77 43.77 -0.91
C VAL A 503 48.35 44.62 -2.12
N ASP A 504 49.14 44.64 -3.20
CA ASP A 504 48.80 45.37 -4.43
C ASP A 504 48.17 44.51 -5.55
N HIS A 505 47.91 43.22 -5.29
CA HIS A 505 47.34 42.23 -6.20
C HIS A 505 48.05 42.18 -7.56
N SER A 506 49.38 42.34 -7.56
CA SER A 506 50.18 42.25 -8.79
C SER A 506 50.48 40.81 -9.23
N GLY A 507 50.10 39.82 -8.42
CA GLY A 507 50.44 38.41 -8.56
C GLY A 507 51.87 38.10 -8.10
N GLN A 508 52.53 39.03 -7.41
CA GLN A 508 53.92 38.91 -6.97
C GLN A 508 54.12 39.51 -5.58
N ARG A 509 54.46 38.65 -4.60
CA ARG A 509 54.93 39.09 -3.28
C ARG A 509 56.34 39.69 -3.37
N ASP A 510 56.43 41.01 -3.46
CA ASP A 510 57.70 41.73 -3.51
C ASP A 510 57.71 43.04 -2.69
N ILE A 511 58.60 43.97 -3.04
CA ILE A 511 58.70 45.25 -2.31
C ILE A 511 57.63 46.25 -2.75
N GLY A 512 56.94 45.99 -3.87
CA GLY A 512 55.77 46.70 -4.37
C GLY A 512 54.66 46.69 -3.33
N ASP A 513 54.34 45.52 -2.76
CA ASP A 513 53.34 45.34 -1.70
C ASP A 513 53.62 46.23 -0.48
N LEU A 514 54.88 46.27 -0.05
CA LEU A 514 55.32 47.13 1.05
C LEU A 514 55.13 48.60 0.74
N VAL A 515 55.47 49.00 -0.49
CA VAL A 515 55.34 50.39 -0.93
C VAL A 515 53.86 50.77 -1.00
N TYR A 516 53.02 49.90 -1.56
CA TYR A 516 51.58 50.08 -1.65
C TYR A 516 50.96 50.20 -0.26
N PHE A 517 51.28 49.27 0.65
CA PHE A 517 50.72 49.25 1.99
C PHE A 517 51.12 50.46 2.85
N VAL A 518 52.36 50.92 2.73
CA VAL A 518 52.83 52.16 3.37
C VAL A 518 52.11 53.38 2.79
N ASP A 519 51.88 53.42 1.49
CA ASP A 519 51.16 54.52 0.85
C ASP A 519 49.68 54.55 1.25
N PHE A 520 49.02 53.39 1.36
CA PHE A 520 47.67 53.27 1.93
C PHE A 520 47.63 53.78 3.38
N MET A 521 48.49 53.25 4.26
CA MET A 521 48.47 53.54 5.70
C MET A 521 48.86 54.99 6.04
N PHE A 522 49.78 55.60 5.28
CA PHE A 522 50.38 56.89 5.65
C PHE A 522 50.38 57.94 4.54
N GLY A 523 50.27 57.53 3.28
CA GLY A 523 50.33 58.39 2.10
C GLY A 523 48.98 58.85 1.56
N GLY A 524 47.88 58.18 1.97
CA GLY A 524 46.55 58.39 1.42
C GLY A 524 46.32 57.69 0.07
N GLY A 525 47.08 56.63 -0.19
CA GLY A 525 46.86 55.72 -1.31
C GLY A 525 45.50 55.00 -1.24
N PRO A 526 45.06 54.36 -2.33
CA PRO A 526 43.83 53.57 -2.35
C PRO A 526 43.89 52.41 -1.34
N PRO A 527 42.74 51.94 -0.84
CA PRO A 527 42.70 50.72 -0.03
C PRO A 527 43.27 49.51 -0.81
N PRO A 528 43.83 48.51 -0.10
CA PRO A 528 44.17 47.22 -0.69
C PRO A 528 42.95 46.61 -1.38
N PRO A 529 43.10 46.03 -2.58
CA PRO A 529 42.03 45.34 -3.29
C PRO A 529 41.37 44.28 -2.42
N CYS A 530 42.18 43.53 -1.67
CA CYS A 530 41.69 42.63 -0.65
C CYS A 530 42.18 43.00 0.76
N PHE A 531 41.24 43.15 1.70
CA PHE A 531 41.54 43.51 3.08
C PHE A 531 42.32 42.40 3.82
N ILE A 532 42.04 41.12 3.55
CA ILE A 532 42.69 39.98 4.23
C ILE A 532 44.16 39.79 3.81
N GLU A 533 44.54 40.22 2.60
CA GLU A 533 45.94 40.16 2.16
C GLU A 533 46.78 41.27 2.81
N ALA A 534 46.12 42.32 3.29
CA ALA A 534 46.71 43.41 4.02
C ALA A 534 46.75 43.17 5.54
N ASP A 535 45.91 42.29 6.09
CA ASP A 535 45.96 41.77 7.46
C ASP A 535 47.02 40.67 7.58
N ALA A 536 48.28 41.08 7.46
CA ALA A 536 49.43 40.20 7.40
C ALA A 536 49.64 39.38 8.69
N ASP A 537 49.12 39.83 9.85
CA ASP A 537 49.24 39.11 11.11
C ASP A 537 47.98 38.35 11.56
N GLY A 538 46.89 38.45 10.78
CA GLY A 538 45.65 37.70 10.98
C GLY A 538 44.86 38.18 12.19
N SER A 539 44.97 39.46 12.55
CA SER A 539 44.30 40.06 13.69
C SER A 539 42.89 40.59 13.38
N CYS A 540 42.48 40.53 12.11
CA CYS A 540 41.26 41.11 11.56
C CYS A 540 41.20 42.64 11.63
N THR A 541 42.36 43.30 11.72
CA THR A 541 42.46 44.76 11.68
C THR A 541 43.71 45.17 10.94
N ILE A 542 43.60 46.08 9.96
CA ILE A 542 44.77 46.67 9.32
C ILE A 542 45.38 47.76 10.22
N ASP A 543 46.57 47.49 10.74
CA ASP A 543 47.36 48.45 11.49
C ASP A 543 48.89 48.32 11.28
N ILE A 544 49.67 48.94 12.17
CA ILE A 544 51.14 48.96 12.05
C ILE A 544 51.74 47.56 12.29
N ALA A 545 51.08 46.69 13.02
CA ALA A 545 51.49 45.32 13.27
C ALA A 545 51.55 44.52 11.95
N ASP A 546 50.57 44.72 11.07
CA ASP A 546 50.58 44.13 9.73
C ASP A 546 51.75 44.61 8.90
N LEU A 547 52.06 45.92 8.95
CA LEU A 547 53.19 46.46 8.20
C LEU A 547 54.51 45.87 8.73
N VAL A 548 54.60 45.69 10.05
CA VAL A 548 55.75 45.03 10.68
C VAL A 548 55.86 43.58 10.21
N MET A 549 54.74 42.87 10.06
CA MET A 549 54.70 41.51 9.55
C MET A 549 55.05 41.43 8.05
N LEU A 550 54.48 42.28 7.22
CA LEU A 550 54.78 42.39 5.78
C LEU A 550 56.27 42.66 5.55
N VAL A 551 56.89 43.55 6.34
CA VAL A 551 58.34 43.81 6.29
C VAL A 551 59.14 42.58 6.70
N GLN A 552 58.71 41.83 7.70
CA GLN A 552 59.38 40.60 8.10
C GLN A 552 59.30 39.54 7.00
N CYS A 553 58.15 39.40 6.34
CA CYS A 553 57.93 38.41 5.29
C CYS A 553 58.61 38.79 3.96
N ALA A 554 58.71 40.08 3.61
CA ALA A 554 59.43 40.54 2.41
C ALA A 554 60.95 40.32 2.46
N PHE A 555 61.53 40.19 3.66
CA PHE A 555 62.99 40.06 3.86
C PHE A 555 63.41 38.78 4.61
N GLY A 556 62.50 37.85 4.89
CA GLY A 556 62.72 36.63 5.68
C GLY A 556 61.79 35.46 5.31
N ASP A 557 61.88 34.34 6.02
CA ASP A 557 60.95 33.20 5.86
C ASP A 557 59.68 33.44 6.69
N CYS A 558 58.52 33.25 6.09
CA CYS A 558 57.22 33.55 6.70
C CYS A 558 56.24 32.38 6.49
N PHE A 559 55.54 32.01 7.56
CA PHE A 559 54.44 31.05 7.55
C PHE A 559 53.24 31.77 8.16
N THR A 560 52.45 32.40 7.32
CA THR A 560 51.15 32.96 7.67
C THR A 560 50.10 32.22 6.87
N SER A 561 49.03 31.83 7.54
CA SER A 561 47.86 31.22 6.91
C SER A 561 46.80 32.31 6.78
N CYS A 562 46.14 32.39 5.63
CA CYS A 562 44.96 33.24 5.48
C CYS A 562 43.98 33.01 6.64
N HIS A 563 43.60 34.08 7.32
CA HIS A 563 42.70 34.03 8.47
C HIS A 563 41.40 34.75 8.13
N PHE A 564 40.33 33.97 7.92
CA PHE A 564 39.03 34.51 7.57
C PHE A 564 38.46 35.33 8.74
N CYS A 565 38.03 36.56 8.46
CA CYS A 565 37.51 37.50 9.45
C CYS A 565 35.98 37.60 9.32
N PRO A 566 35.19 37.02 10.25
CA PRO A 566 33.75 36.82 10.03
C PRO A 566 32.85 38.05 10.26
N GLU A 567 33.39 39.26 10.47
CA GLU A 567 32.58 40.46 10.74
C GLU A 567 33.27 41.77 10.28
N MET A 568 33.20 42.11 8.99
CA MET A 568 33.32 43.51 8.53
C MET A 568 32.17 43.91 7.64
#